data_AF-A0A3A0DC14-F1
#
_entry.id   AF-A0A3A0DC14-F1
#
_cell.length_a   1.000
_cell.length_b   1.000
_cell.length_c   1.000
_cell.angle_alpha   90.00
_cell.angle_beta   90.00
_cell.angle_gamma   90.00
#
_symmetry.space_group_name_H-M   'P 1'
#
loop_
_entity.id
_entity.type
_entity.pdbx_description
1 polymer ?
#
loop_
_entity_poly.entity_id
_entity_poly.type
_entity_poly.pdbx_seq_one_letter_code
_entity_poly.pdbx_strand_id
1 'polypeptide(L)'
;KRSDALMNLIYQPSDKLNANLTLTYADLFDESSSRQIFDGAISRLRLTYQVNRYLFFRGIVENNTLRRRLLTDFLASFTYIPGTVLHLGYGSLYEKDVESNPRDRYLETQRGFFSKASYLWRL
;
A
#
# COMPACT_ATOMS: atom_id res chain seq x y z
N LYS A 1 7.58 12.24 25.82
CA LYS A 1 7.66 10.76 25.66
C LYS A 1 6.97 10.32 24.36
N ARG A 2 7.63 9.52 23.50
CA ARG A 2 7.05 8.99 22.24
C ARG A 2 6.44 7.61 22.50
N SER A 3 5.19 7.39 22.09
CA SER A 3 4.55 6.07 22.13
C SER A 3 4.21 5.62 20.72
N ASP A 4 4.86 4.56 20.27
CA ASP A 4 4.58 3.89 19.01
C ASP A 4 3.89 2.55 19.30
N ALA A 5 2.83 2.23 18.56
CA ALA A 5 2.17 0.92 18.58
C ALA A 5 2.12 0.35 17.17
N LEU A 6 2.50 -0.91 17.01
CA LEU A 6 2.47 -1.62 15.73
C LEU A 6 1.72 -2.94 15.91
N MET A 7 0.68 -3.13 15.10
CA MET A 7 -0.06 -4.38 15.02
C MET A 7 0.08 -4.94 13.61
N ASN A 8 0.49 -6.21 13.49
CA ASN A 8 0.59 -6.90 12.21
C ASN A 8 -0.23 -8.19 12.28
N LEU A 9 -1.21 -8.31 11.40
CA LEU A 9 -2.10 -9.46 11.29
C LEU A 9 -1.91 -10.10 9.92
N ILE A 10 -1.50 -11.36 9.90
CA ILE A 10 -1.35 -12.15 8.68
C ILE A 10 -2.43 -13.24 8.70
N TYR A 11 -3.22 -13.28 7.64
CA TYR A 11 -4.28 -14.25 7.44
C TYR A 11 -4.09 -14.96 6.10
N GLN A 12 -4.01 -16.28 6.13
CA GLN A 12 -3.81 -17.12 4.95
C GLN A 12 -4.92 -18.17 4.87
N PRO A 13 -6.10 -17.82 4.32
CA PRO A 13 -7.23 -18.74 4.25
C PRO A 13 -6.99 -19.91 3.30
N SER A 14 -6.02 -19.80 2.38
CA SER A 14 -5.59 -20.88 1.50
C SER A 14 -4.14 -20.69 1.10
N ASP A 15 -3.50 -21.71 0.55
CA ASP A 15 -2.14 -21.64 0.02
C ASP A 15 -1.97 -20.58 -1.09
N LYS A 16 -3.09 -20.20 -1.72
CA LYS A 16 -3.13 -19.24 -2.83
C LYS A 16 -3.39 -17.81 -2.39
N LEU A 17 -3.96 -17.57 -1.21
CA LEU A 17 -4.38 -16.23 -0.78
C LEU A 17 -3.70 -15.87 0.53
N ASN A 18 -2.92 -14.79 0.53
CA ASN A 18 -2.32 -14.19 1.70
C ASN A 18 -2.84 -12.75 1.87
N ALA A 19 -3.35 -12.45 3.06
CA ALA A 19 -3.77 -11.12 3.47
C ALA A 19 -2.91 -10.68 4.66
N ASN A 20 -2.30 -9.51 4.55
CA ASN A 20 -1.50 -8.91 5.62
C ASN A 20 -2.05 -7.51 5.91
N LEU A 21 -2.49 -7.29 7.15
CA LEU A 21 -2.92 -6.00 7.66
C LEU A 21 -1.89 -5.49 8.69
N THR A 22 -1.27 -4.36 8.40
CA THR A 22 -0.39 -3.65 9.30
C THR A 22 -1.06 -2.35 9.76
N LEU A 23 -1.17 -2.15 11.07
CA LEU A 23 -1.60 -0.89 11.68
C LEU A 23 -0.42 -0.33 12.47
N THR A 24 -0.03 0.89 12.17
CA THR A 24 1.02 1.63 12.89
C THR A 24 0.41 2.90 13.46
N TYR A 25 0.48 3.07 14.76
CA TYR A 25 0.07 4.27 15.47
C TYR A 25 1.29 4.92 16.11
N ALA A 26 1.42 6.23 15.98
CA ALA A 26 2.48 6.99 16.63
C ALA A 26 1.89 8.26 17.24
N ASP A 27 2.20 8.50 18.51
CA ASP A 27 1.81 9.71 19.25
C ASP A 27 3.08 10.40 19.80
N LEU A 28 3.17 11.72 19.60
CA LEU A 28 4.27 12.57 20.04
C LEU A 28 3.75 13.56 21.09
N PHE A 29 4.04 13.27 22.36
CA PHE A 29 3.76 14.17 23.48
C PHE A 29 4.93 15.13 23.73
N ASP A 30 4.66 16.43 23.68
CA ASP A 30 5.55 17.49 24.14
C ASP A 30 5.39 17.71 25.65
N GLU A 31 6.47 17.50 26.42
CA GLU A 31 6.46 17.48 27.90
C GLU A 31 6.34 18.88 28.51
N SER A 32 6.53 19.96 27.74
CA SER A 32 6.51 21.33 28.27
C SER A 32 5.14 22.03 28.23
N SER A 33 4.20 21.61 27.38
CA SER A 33 3.01 22.44 27.09
C SER A 33 1.65 21.74 27.22
N SER A 34 1.60 20.44 27.54
CA SER A 34 0.35 19.66 27.60
C SER A 34 -0.56 19.85 26.36
N ARG A 35 0.02 20.24 25.21
CA ARG A 35 -0.66 20.28 23.91
C ARG A 35 -0.27 19.03 23.14
N GLN A 36 -1.29 18.31 22.70
CA GLN A 36 -1.18 17.15 21.81
C GLN A 36 -0.76 17.67 20.43
N ILE A 37 0.51 17.48 20.04
CA ILE A 37 1.07 18.10 18.83
C ILE A 37 0.88 17.19 17.61
N PHE A 38 0.73 15.86 17.78
CA PHE A 38 0.75 14.92 16.66
C PHE A 38 0.04 13.59 16.95
N ASP A 39 -1.12 13.34 16.33
CA ASP A 39 -1.79 12.03 16.28
C ASP A 39 -1.84 11.50 14.83
N GLY A 40 -1.34 10.28 14.61
CA GLY A 40 -1.35 9.70 13.26
C GLY A 40 -1.37 8.19 13.28
N ALA A 41 -2.27 7.62 12.47
CA ALA A 41 -2.34 6.20 12.20
C ALA A 41 -2.06 5.91 10.71
N ILE A 42 -1.25 4.91 10.44
CA ILE A 42 -1.03 4.34 9.12
C ILE A 42 -1.62 2.93 9.13
N SER A 43 -2.62 2.70 8.29
CA SER A 43 -3.18 1.37 8.07
C SER A 43 -2.81 0.89 6.67
N ARG A 44 -2.28 -0.32 6.56
CA ARG A 44 -1.84 -0.92 5.31
C ARG A 44 -2.37 -2.33 5.17
N LEU A 45 -3.16 -2.57 4.12
CA LEU A 45 -3.61 -3.89 3.71
C LEU A 45 -2.84 -4.33 2.47
N ARG A 46 -2.23 -5.52 2.52
CA ARG A 46 -1.59 -6.19 1.39
C ARG A 46 -2.32 -7.50 1.13
N LEU A 47 -2.85 -7.65 -0.07
CA LEU A 47 -3.48 -8.86 -0.57
C LEU A 47 -2.59 -9.46 -1.66
N THR A 48 -2.39 -10.76 -1.61
CA THR A 48 -1.48 -11.52 -2.48
C THR A 48 -2.24 -12.78 -2.88
N TYR A 49 -2.61 -12.90 -4.15
CA TYR A 49 -3.37 -14.01 -4.68
C TYR A 49 -2.67 -14.70 -5.85
N GLN A 50 -2.33 -15.97 -5.68
CA GLN A 50 -1.68 -16.80 -6.67
C GLN A 50 -2.71 -17.71 -7.36
N VAL A 51 -3.15 -17.30 -8.56
CA VAL A 51 -4.16 -18.05 -9.33
C VAL A 51 -3.63 -19.43 -9.69
N ASN A 52 -2.42 -19.46 -10.24
CA ASN A 52 -1.73 -20.66 -10.67
C ASN A 52 -0.20 -20.42 -10.64
N ARG A 53 0.59 -21.37 -11.14
CA ARG A 53 2.06 -21.25 -11.17
C ARG A 53 2.60 -20.14 -12.09
N TYR A 54 1.74 -19.53 -12.89
CA TYR A 54 2.09 -18.55 -13.90
C TYR A 54 1.59 -17.16 -13.56
N LEU A 55 0.42 -17.03 -12.94
CA LEU A 55 -0.27 -15.76 -12.72
C LEU A 55 -0.45 -15.49 -11.22
N PHE A 56 0.03 -14.33 -10.81
CA PHE A 56 -0.06 -13.82 -9.46
C PHE A 56 -0.55 -12.36 -9.45
N PHE A 57 -1.39 -12.03 -8.48
CA PHE A 57 -1.90 -10.68 -8.26
C PHE A 57 -1.56 -10.17 -6.87
N ARG A 58 -1.18 -8.90 -6.79
CA ARG A 58 -0.98 -8.18 -5.53
C ARG A 58 -1.82 -6.91 -5.53
N GLY A 59 -2.54 -6.70 -4.44
CA GLY A 59 -3.17 -5.41 -4.12
C GLY A 59 -2.58 -4.86 -2.84
N ILE A 60 -2.31 -3.57 -2.80
CA ILE A 60 -1.91 -2.85 -1.59
C ILE A 60 -2.81 -1.63 -1.46
N VAL A 61 -3.39 -1.45 -0.29
CA VAL A 61 -4.10 -0.23 0.08
C VAL A 61 -3.47 0.29 1.35
N GLU A 62 -3.03 1.54 1.35
CA GLU A 62 -2.46 2.21 2.51
C GLU A 62 -3.19 3.52 2.76
N ASN A 63 -3.73 3.68 3.96
CA ASN A 63 -4.32 4.92 4.41
C ASN A 63 -3.40 5.54 5.47
N ASN A 64 -2.89 6.72 5.16
CA ASN A 64 -2.02 7.49 6.02
C ASN A 64 -2.78 8.74 6.48
N THR A 65 -3.30 8.70 7.70
CA THR A 65 -4.04 9.84 8.29
C THR A 65 -3.13 11.02 8.60
N LEU A 66 -1.84 10.78 8.89
CA LEU A 66 -0.82 11.80 9.18
C LEU A 66 -0.65 12.80 8.02
N ARG A 67 -0.68 12.29 6.79
CA ARG A 67 -0.58 13.11 5.56
C ARG A 67 -1.90 13.19 4.80
N ARG A 68 -2.98 12.62 5.35
CA ARG A 68 -4.29 12.48 4.70
C ARG A 68 -4.17 11.91 3.27
N ARG A 69 -3.36 10.86 3.12
CA ARG A 69 -3.07 10.20 1.84
C ARG A 69 -3.67 8.80 1.81
N LEU A 70 -4.23 8.43 0.66
CA LEU A 70 -4.65 7.07 0.36
C LEU A 70 -3.83 6.59 -0.84
N LEU A 71 -3.10 5.50 -0.67
CA LEU A 71 -2.34 4.84 -1.73
C LEU A 71 -3.02 3.54 -2.09
N THR A 72 -3.21 3.30 -3.40
CA THR A 72 -3.66 2.03 -3.94
C THR A 72 -2.64 1.54 -4.97
N ASP A 73 -2.07 0.35 -4.79
CA ASP A 73 -1.17 -0.30 -5.75
C ASP A 73 -1.74 -1.66 -6.14
N PHE A 74 -1.75 -1.94 -7.43
CA PHE A 74 -2.15 -3.21 -8.01
C PHE A 74 -1.04 -3.71 -8.91
N LEU A 75 -0.72 -5.00 -8.81
CA LEU A 75 0.30 -5.65 -9.62
C LEU A 75 -0.23 -7.00 -10.10
N ALA A 76 -0.17 -7.21 -11.41
CA ALA A 76 -0.29 -8.50 -12.05
C ALA A 76 1.10 -8.96 -12.51
N SER A 77 1.48 -10.18 -12.15
CA SER A 77 2.71 -10.81 -12.61
C SER A 77 2.38 -12.09 -13.34
N PHE A 78 2.88 -12.23 -14.57
CA PHE A 78 2.73 -13.40 -15.41
C PHE A 78 4.10 -13.98 -15.75
N THR A 79 4.32 -15.23 -15.38
CA THR A 79 5.53 -16.02 -15.64
C THR A 79 5.13 -17.16 -16.55
N TYR A 80 5.62 -17.21 -17.80
CA TYR A 80 5.19 -18.24 -18.76
C TYR A 80 6.06 -19.51 -18.69
N ILE A 81 7.37 -19.34 -18.43
CA ILE A 81 8.42 -20.37 -18.44
C ILE A 81 9.51 -19.89 -17.46
N PRO A 82 10.29 -20.77 -16.77
CA PRO A 82 11.49 -20.34 -16.08
C PRO A 82 12.43 -19.61 -17.04
N GLY A 83 12.37 -18.27 -17.06
CA GLY A 83 13.11 -17.42 -17.99
C GLY A 83 12.32 -16.23 -18.55
N THR A 84 10.99 -16.25 -18.60
CA THR A 84 10.18 -15.12 -19.11
C THR A 84 9.17 -14.64 -18.08
N VAL A 85 9.30 -13.37 -17.68
CA VAL A 85 8.40 -12.74 -16.71
C VAL A 85 7.90 -11.40 -17.24
N LEU A 86 6.59 -11.20 -17.12
CA LEU A 86 5.89 -9.96 -17.43
C LEU A 86 5.25 -9.43 -16.14
N HIS A 87 5.47 -8.16 -15.85
CA HIS A 87 4.84 -7.43 -14.75
C HIS A 87 4.05 -6.27 -15.33
N LEU A 88 2.81 -6.15 -14.87
CA LEU A 88 1.94 -5.02 -15.17
C LEU A 88 1.43 -4.49 -13.84
N GLY A 89 1.71 -3.22 -13.54
CA GLY A 89 1.27 -2.61 -12.31
C GLY A 89 0.62 -1.26 -12.53
N TYR A 90 -0.27 -0.92 -11.61
CA TYR A 90 -1.03 0.30 -11.58
C TYR A 90 -1.04 0.81 -10.15
N GLY A 91 -0.56 2.03 -9.94
CA GLY A 91 -0.54 2.69 -8.64
C GLY A 91 -1.22 4.04 -8.71
N SER A 92 -2.00 4.37 -7.70
CA SER A 92 -2.55 5.71 -7.49
C SER A 92 -2.30 6.18 -6.06
N LEU A 93 -1.99 7.47 -5.96
CA LEU A 93 -1.84 8.22 -4.72
C LEU A 93 -2.88 9.35 -4.72
N TYR A 94 -3.82 9.26 -3.79
CA TYR A 94 -4.82 10.29 -3.51
C TYR A 94 -4.35 11.11 -2.30
N GLU A 95 -4.38 12.43 -2.40
CA GLU A 95 -4.04 13.35 -1.29
C GLU A 95 -5.22 14.29 -1.04
N LYS A 96 -5.58 14.49 0.23
CA LYS A 96 -6.70 15.39 0.58
C LYS A 96 -6.15 16.76 0.98
N ASP A 97 -6.30 17.75 0.11
CA ASP A 97 -5.99 19.15 0.38
C ASP A 97 -7.20 19.85 1.04
N VAL A 98 -6.98 20.65 2.09
CA VAL A 98 -8.07 21.24 2.93
C VAL A 98 -8.04 22.77 2.93
N GLU A 99 -7.13 23.41 2.21
CA GLU A 99 -7.04 24.88 2.21
C GLU A 99 -7.92 25.58 1.17
N SER A 100 -8.64 24.83 0.32
CA SER A 100 -9.61 25.43 -0.63
C SER A 100 -10.91 24.64 -0.70
N ASN A 101 -11.93 25.17 -0.02
CA ASN A 101 -13.36 24.93 -0.20
C ASN A 101 -13.98 23.63 0.42
N PRO A 102 -15.06 23.74 1.22
CA PRO A 102 -15.70 22.62 1.92
C PRO A 102 -16.65 21.77 1.03
N ARG A 103 -16.45 21.76 -0.29
CA ARG A 103 -17.20 20.92 -1.23
C ARG A 103 -16.22 20.15 -2.13
N ASP A 104 -16.27 18.83 -2.01
CA ASP A 104 -15.99 17.87 -3.07
C ASP A 104 -14.60 17.85 -3.71
N ARG A 105 -13.73 16.98 -3.19
CA ARG A 105 -13.28 15.71 -3.84
C ARG A 105 -11.93 15.26 -3.28
N TYR A 106 -11.71 13.94 -3.26
CA TYR A 106 -10.36 13.39 -3.19
C TYR A 106 -9.62 13.87 -4.44
N LEU A 107 -8.65 14.77 -4.29
CA LEU A 107 -7.79 15.17 -5.39
C LEU A 107 -6.76 14.08 -5.57
N GLU A 108 -6.74 13.51 -6.77
CA GLU A 108 -5.84 12.44 -7.07
C GLU A 108 -4.54 13.00 -7.63
N THR A 109 -3.55 13.07 -6.75
CA THR A 109 -2.30 13.79 -6.99
C THR A 109 -1.40 13.06 -7.98
N GLN A 110 -1.43 11.72 -8.01
CA GLN A 110 -0.56 10.97 -8.91
C GLN A 110 -1.13 9.59 -9.24
N ARG A 111 -1.34 9.31 -10.54
CA ARG A 111 -1.62 7.97 -11.08
C ARG A 111 -0.45 7.54 -11.96
N GLY A 112 -0.03 6.28 -11.85
CA GLY A 112 1.05 5.73 -12.65
C GLY A 112 0.75 4.30 -13.09
N PHE A 113 1.00 4.01 -14.35
CA PHE A 113 1.03 2.66 -14.88
C PHE A 113 2.47 2.28 -15.19
N PHE A 114 2.85 1.03 -14.91
CA PHE A 114 4.15 0.50 -15.32
C PHE A 114 4.00 -0.89 -15.92
N SER A 115 4.83 -1.15 -16.92
CA SER A 115 5.00 -2.48 -17.50
C SER A 115 6.48 -2.83 -17.51
N LYS A 116 6.80 -4.08 -17.19
CA LYS A 116 8.16 -4.60 -17.21
C LYS A 116 8.16 -6.01 -17.78
N ALA A 117 8.97 -6.22 -18.81
CA ALA A 117 9.25 -7.54 -19.36
C ALA A 117 10.70 -7.92 -19.07
N SER A 118 10.94 -9.20 -18.79
CA SER A 118 12.29 -9.74 -18.59
C SER A 118 12.36 -11.13 -19.21
N TYR A 119 13.42 -11.37 -19.97
CA TYR A 119 13.65 -12.61 -20.70
C TYR A 119 15.10 -13.07 -20.48
N LEU A 120 15.28 -14.32 -20.07
CA LEU A 120 16.57 -14.96 -19.90
C LEU A 120 16.88 -15.81 -21.13
N TRP A 121 17.83 -15.35 -21.94
CA TRP A 121 18.39 -16.13 -23.04
C TRP A 121 19.55 -17.01 -22.52
N ARG A 122 19.55 -18.29 -22.85
CA ARG A 122 20.70 -19.20 -22.64
C ARG A 122 21.08 -19.82 -23.99
N LEU A 123 22.36 -19.77 -24.34
CA LEU A 123 22.98 -20.31 -25.55
C LEU A 123 23.81 -21.55 -25.18
#